data_AF-A0A535GS70-F1
#
_entry.id   AF-A0A535GS70-F1
#
_cell.length_a   1.000
_cell.length_b   1.000
_cell.length_c   1.000
_cell.angle_alpha   90.00
_cell.angle_beta   90.00
_cell.angle_gamma   90.00
#
_symmetry.space_group_name_H-M   'P 1'
#
loop_
_entity.id
_entity.type
_entity.pdbx_description
1 polymer ?
#
loop_
_entity_poly.entity_id
_entity_poly.type
_entity_poly.pdbx_seq_one_letter_code
_entity_poly.pdbx_strand_id
1 'polypeptide(L)' 'MKFGVAIFPTDYAISMTELAPAAEQLGFESLWVAEH' A
#
# COMPACT_ATOMS: atom_id res chain seq x y z
N MET A 1 -5.76 6.02 16.76
CA MET A 1 -5.24 6.86 15.66
C MET A 1 -5.18 5.98 14.44
N LYS A 2 -5.72 6.40 13.30
CA LYS A 2 -5.76 5.58 12.08
C LYS A 2 -4.52 5.85 11.24
N PHE A 3 -3.86 4.81 10.76
CA PHE A 3 -2.67 4.91 9.90
C PHE A 3 -2.95 4.29 8.54
N GLY A 4 -2.36 4.88 7.50
CA GLY A 4 -2.45 4.40 6.12
C GLY A 4 -1.10 4.43 5.43
N VAL A 5 -1.04 3.74 4.30
CA VAL A 5 0.12 3.70 3.40
C VAL A 5 -0.23 4.43 2.11
N ALA A 6 0.70 5.20 1.56
CA ALA A 6 0.59 5.78 0.22
C ALA A 6 1.77 5.31 -0.63
N ILE A 7 1.49 4.95 -1.88
CA ILE A 7 2.50 4.43 -2.83
C ILE A 7 2.34 5.05 -4.21
N PHE A 8 3.46 5.26 -4.89
CA PHE A 8 3.54 5.48 -6.32
C PHE A 8 4.06 4.19 -6.98
N PRO A 9 3.20 3.38 -7.62
CA PRO A 9 3.59 2.05 -8.10
C PRO A 9 4.51 2.17 -9.31
N THR A 10 5.67 1.51 -9.25
CA THR A 10 6.65 1.43 -10.33
C THR A 10 7.15 -0.01 -10.45
N ASP A 11 7.81 -0.35 -11.55
CA ASP A 11 8.38 -1.69 -11.75
C ASP A 11 9.44 -2.08 -10.71
N TYR A 12 10.01 -1.11 -9.99
CA TYR A 12 10.98 -1.36 -8.91
C TYR A 12 10.33 -1.42 -7.51
N ALA A 13 9.04 -1.09 -7.39
CA ALA A 13 8.32 -1.19 -6.13
C ALA A 13 7.88 -2.63 -5.84
N ILE A 14 7.55 -2.90 -4.58
CA ILE A 14 6.83 -4.13 -4.19
C ILE A 14 5.55 -4.26 -5.02
N SER A 15 5.20 -5.48 -5.43
CA SER A 15 3.98 -5.69 -6.21
C SER A 15 2.73 -5.34 -5.39
N MET A 16 1.70 -4.80 -6.04
CA MET A 16 0.46 -4.45 -5.33
C MET A 16 -0.24 -5.68 -4.73
N THR A 17 -0.08 -6.85 -5.37
CA THR A 17 -0.59 -8.13 -4.89
C THR A 17 0.10 -8.63 -3.62
N GLU A 18 1.33 -8.19 -3.35
CA GLU A 18 2.04 -8.49 -2.10
C GLU A 18 1.82 -7.38 -1.05
N LEU A 19 1.83 -6.12 -1.48
CA LEU A 19 1.70 -4.96 -0.59
C LEU A 19 0.33 -4.89 0.08
N ALA A 20 -0.77 -5.05 -0.67
CA ALA A 20 -2.11 -4.85 -0.10
C ALA A 20 -2.42 -5.85 1.04
N PRO A 21 -2.21 -7.17 0.89
CA PRO A 21 -2.41 -8.12 1.99
C PRO A 21 -1.46 -7.85 3.17
N ALA A 22 -0.21 -7.46 2.91
CA ALA A 22 0.75 -7.14 3.97
C ALA A 22 0.31 -5.89 4.76
N ALA A 23 -0.21 -4.87 4.10
CA ALA A 23 -0.71 -3.66 4.74
C ALA A 23 -1.89 -3.98 5.68
N GLU A 24 -2.82 -4.83 5.25
CA GLU A 24 -3.92 -5.30 6.10
C GLU A 24 -3.42 -6.11 7.30
N GLN A 25 -2.50 -7.05 7.09
CA GLN A 25 -1.91 -7.88 8.17
C GLN A 25 -1.17 -7.05 9.22
N LEU A 26 -0.57 -5.93 8.81
CA LEU A 26 0.11 -4.98 9.69
C LEU A 26 -0.84 -3.98 10.36
N GLY A 27 -2.15 -4.04 10.05
CA GLY A 27 -3.18 -3.21 10.68
C GLY A 27 -3.31 -1.80 10.09
N PHE A 28 -2.81 -1.56 8.87
CA PHE A 28 -3.10 -0.31 8.16
C PHE A 28 -4.55 -0.28 7.70
N GLU A 29 -5.20 0.88 7.84
CA GLU A 29 -6.64 1.04 7.56
C GLU A 29 -6.92 1.60 6.16
N SER A 30 -5.89 2.05 5.44
CA SER A 30 -6.03 2.54 4.07
C SER A 30 -4.74 2.38 3.28
N LEU A 31 -4.89 2.10 1.98
CA LEU A 31 -3.81 2.05 1.00
C LEU A 31 -4.19 3.00 -0.16
N TRP A 32 -3.40 4.05 -0.34
CA TRP A 32 -3.60 5.07 -1.37
C TRP A 32 -2.60 4.88 -2.49
N VAL A 33 -3.11 4.84 -3.72
CA VAL A 33 -2.29 4.70 -4.93
C VAL A 33 -2.32 6.05 -5.63
N ALA A 34 -1.14 6.63 -5.86
CA ALA A 34 -1.04 7.88 -6.61
C ALA A 34 -1.54 7.68 -8.05
N GLU A 35 -2.37 8.61 -8.53
CA GLU A 35 -2.76 8.70 -9.93
C GLU A 35 -1.55 9.17 -10.77
N HIS A 36 -1.38 8.59 -11.96
CA HIS A 36 -0.31 8.94 -12.90
C HIS A 36 -0.65 10.15 -13.75
#